data_AF-A0AAW1SR03-F1
#
_entry.id   AF-A0AAW1SR03-F1
#
_cell.length_a   1.000
_cell.length_b   1.000
_cell.length_c   1.000
_cell.angle_alpha   90.00
_cell.angle_beta   90.00
_cell.angle_gamma   90.00
#
_symmetry.space_group_name_H-M   'P 1'
#
loop_
_entity.id
_entity.type
_entity.pdbx_description
1 polymer ?
#
loop_
_entity_poly.entity_id
_entity_poly.type
_entity_poly.pdbx_seq_one_letter_code
_entity_poly.pdbx_strand_id
1 'polypeptide(L)'
;VMFTRQEAEGKRLRNPFDTITEGIGINRETSNFKLAQIDSAFQGTDREAVEMAAYLMRNDGLFVGSSAAMNCVGAVKLARSLGPGKVVVTILCDGGQRHLSKFQNPDYLQNHSLAAQHQGQQLDFVM
;
A
#
# COMPACT_ATOMS: atom_id res chain seq x y z
N VAL A 1 15.79 -15.51 5.56
CA VAL A 1 15.55 -16.95 5.39
C VAL A 1 16.60 -17.38 4.41
N MET A 2 17.67 -18.01 4.87
CA MET A 2 18.76 -18.45 4.00
C MET A 2 18.56 -19.94 3.77
N PHE A 3 18.48 -20.35 2.51
CA PHE A 3 18.30 -21.76 2.14
C PHE A 3 19.53 -22.34 1.45
N THR A 4 20.61 -21.58 1.22
CA THR A 4 21.85 -22.11 0.61
C THR A 4 23.13 -21.43 1.11
N ARG A 5 24.30 -22.10 0.93
CA ARG A 5 25.62 -21.61 1.36
C ARG A 5 26.12 -20.39 0.58
N GLN A 6 25.67 -20.18 -0.66
CA GLN A 6 26.03 -19.01 -1.47
C GLN A 6 25.38 -17.71 -0.95
N GLU A 7 24.38 -17.79 -0.09
CA GLU A 7 23.72 -16.63 0.52
C GLU A 7 24.45 -16.11 1.76
N ALA A 8 25.50 -16.78 2.22
CA ALA A 8 26.28 -16.42 3.41
C ALA A 8 27.26 -15.25 3.18
N GLU A 9 27.65 -14.98 1.92
CA GLU A 9 28.68 -13.99 1.56
C GLU A 9 28.12 -12.59 1.26
N GLY A 10 26.80 -12.37 1.40
CA GLY A 10 26.18 -11.07 1.15
C GLY A 10 25.09 -10.70 2.17
N LYS A 11 24.91 -9.40 2.40
CA LYS A 11 23.69 -8.85 3.01
C LYS A 11 22.55 -8.92 1.99
N ARG A 12 22.02 -10.12 1.72
CA ARG A 12 20.79 -10.26 0.95
C ARG A 12 19.63 -9.95 1.90
N LEU A 13 18.93 -8.83 1.66
CA LEU A 13 17.71 -8.52 2.40
C LEU A 13 16.74 -9.70 2.26
N ARG A 14 16.10 -10.09 3.37
CA ARG A 14 15.11 -11.19 3.40
C ARG A 14 13.96 -10.93 2.42
N ASN A 15 13.72 -9.66 2.10
CA ASN A 15 12.85 -9.19 1.03
C ASN A 15 13.67 -8.23 0.16
N PRO A 16 13.82 -8.46 -1.16
CA PRO A 16 14.58 -7.57 -2.04
C PRO A 16 13.90 -6.20 -2.23
N PHE A 17 12.64 -6.08 -1.83
CA PHE A 17 11.86 -4.85 -1.79
C PHE A 17 11.63 -4.45 -0.33
N ASP A 18 12.18 -3.30 0.06
CA ASP A 18 11.97 -2.72 1.38
C ASP A 18 10.76 -1.80 1.30
N THR A 19 9.59 -2.31 1.70
CA THR A 19 8.33 -1.56 1.75
C THR A 19 7.84 -1.52 3.19
N ILE A 20 7.27 -0.37 3.59
CA ILE A 20 6.64 -0.20 4.90
C ILE A 20 5.20 -0.74 4.93
N THR A 21 4.66 -1.10 3.77
CA THR A 21 3.32 -1.66 3.61
C THR A 21 3.29 -3.11 4.07
N GLU A 22 2.29 -3.46 4.87
CA GLU A 22 2.16 -4.78 5.49
C GLU A 22 0.89 -5.50 5.01
N GLY A 23 0.93 -6.82 4.96
CA GLY A 23 -0.23 -7.66 4.64
C GLY A 23 -0.48 -7.92 3.15
N ILE A 24 0.23 -7.24 2.24
CA ILE A 24 0.14 -7.44 0.78
C ILE A 24 1.54 -7.59 0.16
N GLY A 25 1.60 -8.24 -1.02
CA GLY A 25 2.84 -8.51 -1.73
C GLY A 25 3.51 -9.81 -1.26
N ILE A 26 3.63 -10.77 -2.18
CA ILE A 26 4.29 -12.05 -1.93
C ILE A 26 5.17 -12.41 -3.12
N ASN A 27 6.38 -12.94 -2.86
CA ASN A 27 7.34 -13.28 -3.90
C ASN A 27 7.09 -14.64 -4.56
N ARG A 28 5.89 -15.21 -4.41
CA ARG A 28 5.49 -16.50 -4.99
C ARG A 28 4.00 -16.52 -5.22
N GLU A 29 3.58 -17.23 -6.26
CA GLU A 29 2.18 -17.52 -6.49
C GLU A 29 1.68 -18.62 -5.53
N THR A 30 0.52 -18.41 -4.92
CA THR A 30 -0.11 -19.40 -4.03
C THR A 30 -1.25 -20.14 -4.73
N SER A 31 -1.55 -21.37 -4.31
CA SER A 31 -2.58 -22.19 -4.96
C SER A 31 -3.97 -21.57 -4.95
N ASN A 32 -4.32 -20.80 -3.92
CA ASN A 32 -5.58 -20.05 -3.88
C ASN A 32 -5.58 -18.85 -4.83
N PHE A 33 -4.43 -18.20 -5.05
CA PHE A 33 -4.32 -17.08 -5.98
C PHE A 33 -4.43 -17.52 -7.44
N LYS A 34 -3.96 -18.74 -7.77
CA LYS A 34 -4.15 -19.36 -9.11
C LYS A 34 -5.60 -19.49 -9.54
N LEU A 35 -6.54 -19.50 -8.58
CA LEU A 35 -7.96 -19.62 -8.84
C LEU A 35 -8.65 -18.24 -9.00
N ALA A 36 -7.92 -17.15 -8.76
CA ALA A 36 -8.48 -15.81 -8.83
C ALA A 36 -8.71 -15.40 -10.30
N GLN A 37 -9.89 -14.86 -10.58
CA GLN A 37 -10.19 -14.22 -11.86
C GLN A 37 -9.70 -12.78 -11.79
N ILE A 38 -8.61 -12.47 -12.50
CA ILE A 38 -7.93 -11.18 -12.45
C ILE A 38 -7.77 -10.66 -13.88
N ASP A 39 -8.35 -9.50 -14.16
CA ASP A 39 -8.22 -8.83 -15.46
C ASP A 39 -6.94 -7.99 -15.57
N SER A 40 -6.53 -7.37 -14.47
CA SER A 40 -5.37 -6.46 -14.42
C SER A 40 -4.90 -6.22 -12.98
N ALA A 41 -3.79 -5.49 -12.83
CA ALA A 41 -3.24 -5.06 -11.56
C ALA A 41 -2.70 -3.63 -11.66
N PHE A 42 -2.73 -2.92 -10.53
CA PHE A 42 -2.07 -1.62 -10.37
C PHE A 42 -0.90 -1.75 -9.42
N GLN A 43 0.16 -1.00 -9.70
CA GLN A 43 1.28 -0.82 -8.78
C GLN A 43 1.15 0.54 -8.10
N GLY A 44 1.42 0.56 -6.79
CA GLY A 44 1.51 1.77 -5.99
C GLY A 44 2.77 1.79 -5.15
N THR A 45 3.13 2.99 -4.70
CA THR A 45 4.31 3.28 -3.87
C THR A 45 3.92 3.45 -2.40
N ASP A 46 4.88 3.26 -1.49
CA ASP A 46 4.66 3.53 -0.06
C ASP A 46 4.21 4.98 0.19
N ARG A 47 4.74 5.93 -0.60
CA ARG A 47 4.34 7.33 -0.52
C ARG A 47 2.87 7.52 -0.89
N GLU A 48 2.40 6.92 -1.98
CA GLU A 48 0.98 6.97 -2.35
C GLU A 48 0.10 6.37 -1.25
N ALA A 49 0.52 5.26 -0.64
CA ALA A 49 -0.23 4.64 0.46
C ALA A 49 -0.30 5.54 1.71
N VAL A 50 0.81 6.18 2.09
CA VAL A 50 0.84 7.09 3.25
C VAL A 50 0.00 8.34 3.00
N GLU A 51 0.11 8.95 1.83
CA GLU A 51 -0.70 10.11 1.44
C GLU A 51 -2.19 9.74 1.41
N MET A 52 -2.53 8.57 0.88
CA MET A 52 -3.90 8.08 0.84
C MET A 52 -4.45 7.84 2.25
N ALA A 53 -3.69 7.22 3.15
CA ALA A 53 -4.12 7.03 4.53
C ALA A 53 -4.37 8.37 5.25
N ALA A 54 -3.48 9.36 5.05
CA ALA A 54 -3.65 10.70 5.60
C ALA A 54 -4.84 11.44 4.97
N TYR A 55 -5.08 11.25 3.67
CA TYR A 55 -6.24 11.79 2.97
C TYR A 55 -7.54 11.23 3.54
N LEU A 56 -7.67 9.91 3.63
CA LEU A 56 -8.86 9.21 4.11
C LEU A 56 -9.18 9.58 5.57
N MET A 57 -8.16 9.70 6.42
CA MET A 57 -8.36 10.16 7.79
C MET A 57 -8.91 11.58 7.84
N ARG A 58 -8.32 12.52 7.07
CA ARG A 58 -8.68 13.94 7.13
C ARG A 58 -10.03 14.24 6.47
N ASN A 59 -10.32 13.61 5.34
CA ASN A 59 -11.49 13.96 4.52
C ASN A 59 -12.69 13.06 4.80
N ASP A 60 -12.46 11.78 5.10
CA ASP A 60 -13.52 10.78 5.26
C ASP A 60 -13.66 10.26 6.71
N GLY A 61 -12.72 10.60 7.60
CA GLY A 61 -12.69 10.10 8.98
C GLY A 61 -12.33 8.62 9.09
N LEU A 62 -11.69 8.05 8.06
CA LEU A 62 -11.37 6.62 7.99
C LEU A 62 -9.95 6.34 8.45
N PHE A 63 -9.82 5.64 9.59
CA PHE A 63 -8.52 5.20 10.11
C PHE A 63 -8.16 3.79 9.63
N VAL A 64 -7.39 3.71 8.55
CA VAL A 64 -7.14 2.45 7.82
C VAL A 64 -5.71 1.95 7.93
N GLY A 65 -5.50 0.66 7.72
CA GLY A 65 -4.17 0.07 7.59
C GLY A 65 -3.51 0.31 6.23
N SER A 66 -2.26 -0.11 6.10
CA SER A 66 -1.44 0.14 4.91
C SER A 66 -1.98 -0.51 3.64
N SER A 67 -2.42 -1.77 3.71
CA SER A 67 -3.02 -2.47 2.56
C SER A 67 -4.35 -1.84 2.13
N ALA A 68 -5.15 -1.35 3.08
CA ALA A 68 -6.42 -0.69 2.79
C ALA A 68 -6.19 0.66 2.07
N ALA A 69 -5.19 1.43 2.51
CA ALA A 69 -4.79 2.65 1.81
C ALA A 69 -4.30 2.35 0.38
N MET A 70 -3.49 1.30 0.19
CA MET A 70 -3.04 0.87 -1.14
C MET A 70 -4.19 0.44 -2.05
N ASN A 71 -5.21 -0.22 -1.50
CA ASN A 71 -6.43 -0.57 -2.22
C ASN A 71 -7.20 0.67 -2.71
N CYS A 72 -7.24 1.75 -1.92
CA CYS A 72 -7.82 3.03 -2.34
C CYS A 72 -6.97 3.72 -3.42
N VAL A 73 -5.63 3.65 -3.35
CA VAL A 73 -4.74 4.11 -4.43
C VAL A 73 -5.08 3.40 -5.74
N GLY A 74 -5.18 2.06 -5.74
CA GLY A 74 -5.58 1.29 -6.91
C GLY A 74 -6.98 1.65 -7.42
N ALA A 75 -7.94 1.87 -6.51
CA ALA A 75 -9.29 2.28 -6.88
C ALA A 75 -9.32 3.63 -7.60
N VAL A 76 -8.51 4.61 -7.15
CA VAL A 76 -8.39 5.92 -7.81
C VAL A 76 -7.77 5.79 -9.20
N LYS A 77 -6.71 4.98 -9.36
CA LYS A 77 -6.10 4.72 -10.68
C LYS A 77 -7.11 4.08 -11.64
N LEU A 78 -7.86 3.09 -11.16
CA LEU A 78 -8.92 2.45 -11.95
C LEU A 78 -10.02 3.45 -12.33
N ALA A 79 -10.53 4.22 -11.37
CA ALA A 79 -11.58 5.21 -11.62
C ALA A 79 -11.17 6.23 -12.69
N ARG A 80 -9.90 6.68 -12.67
CA ARG A 80 -9.36 7.57 -13.71
C ARG A 80 -9.32 6.92 -15.08
N SER A 81 -8.95 5.64 -15.17
CA SER A 81 -8.95 4.92 -16.45
C SER A 81 -10.34 4.66 -17.01
N LEU A 82 -11.35 4.47 -16.14
CA LEU A 82 -12.72 4.17 -16.53
C LEU A 82 -13.52 5.42 -16.94
N GLY A 83 -13.15 6.58 -16.41
CA GLY A 83 -13.85 7.83 -16.63
C GLY A 83 -15.13 7.99 -15.80
N PRO A 84 -15.84 9.13 -15.96
CA PRO A 84 -16.99 9.48 -15.12
C PRO A 84 -18.20 8.55 -15.33
N GLY A 85 -19.05 8.45 -14.30
CA GLY A 85 -20.29 7.66 -14.34
C GLY A 85 -20.11 6.16 -14.07
N LYS A 86 -18.91 5.73 -13.69
CA LYS A 86 -18.62 4.34 -13.29
C LYS A 86 -18.50 4.25 -11.76
N VAL A 87 -18.82 3.07 -11.23
CA VAL A 87 -18.70 2.76 -9.80
C VAL A 87 -17.53 1.82 -9.61
N VAL A 88 -16.59 2.20 -8.74
CA VAL A 88 -15.46 1.37 -8.32
C VAL A 88 -15.68 0.99 -6.86
N VAL A 89 -15.53 -0.29 -6.55
CA VAL A 89 -15.64 -0.82 -5.19
C VAL A 89 -14.29 -1.36 -4.77
N THR A 90 -13.91 -1.12 -3.52
CA THR A 90 -12.66 -1.61 -2.94
C THR A 90 -12.87 -2.07 -1.50
N ILE A 91 -11.92 -2.83 -0.96
CA ILE A 91 -11.99 -3.43 0.37
C ILE A 91 -10.97 -2.76 1.30
N LEU A 92 -11.43 -2.34 2.48
CA LEU A 92 -10.57 -1.86 3.55
C LEU A 92 -10.26 -3.04 4.50
N CYS A 93 -9.12 -3.70 4.28
CA CYS A 93 -8.82 -4.99 4.90
C CYS A 93 -8.65 -4.93 6.42
N ASP A 94 -8.14 -3.82 6.96
CA ASP A 94 -7.94 -3.61 8.39
C ASP A 94 -7.86 -2.11 8.76
N GLY A 95 -7.94 -1.84 10.07
CA GLY A 95 -7.86 -0.49 10.63
C GLY A 95 -6.45 -0.08 11.05
N GLY A 96 -6.22 1.23 11.13
CA GLY A 96 -4.91 1.83 11.43
C GLY A 96 -4.32 1.45 12.80
N GLN A 97 -5.15 0.97 13.74
CA GLN A 97 -4.70 0.56 15.08
C GLN A 97 -3.69 -0.59 15.05
N ARG A 98 -3.67 -1.41 13.99
CA ARG A 98 -2.69 -2.50 13.82
C ARG A 98 -1.32 -2.01 13.36
N HIS A 99 -1.24 -0.75 12.92
CA HIS A 99 -0.09 -0.17 12.22
C HIS A 99 0.58 0.97 13.01
N LEU A 100 0.24 1.13 14.29
CA LEU A 100 0.64 2.27 15.14
C LEU A 100 2.15 2.40 15.37
N SER A 101 2.93 1.32 15.22
CA SER A 101 4.38 1.36 15.44
C SER A 101 5.17 1.79 14.21
N LYS A 102 4.59 1.68 13.00
CA LYS A 102 5.27 1.95 11.73
C LYS A 102 4.43 2.83 10.80
N PHE A 103 3.52 2.25 10.02
CA PHE A 103 2.81 2.95 8.94
C PHE A 103 1.91 4.10 9.46
N GLN A 104 1.37 3.99 10.68
CA GLN A 104 0.63 5.07 11.34
C GLN A 104 1.48 5.88 12.34
N ASN A 105 2.79 5.69 12.37
CA ASN A 105 3.70 6.39 13.27
C ASN A 105 4.39 7.56 12.54
N PRO A 106 4.08 8.82 12.87
CA PRO A 106 4.69 9.98 12.23
C PRO A 106 6.22 10.02 12.30
N ASP A 107 6.80 9.63 13.43
CA ASP A 107 8.26 9.64 13.62
C ASP A 107 8.92 8.57 12.76
N TYR A 108 8.31 7.39 12.66
CA TYR A 108 8.78 6.34 11.76
C TYR A 108 8.75 6.81 10.31
N LEU A 109 7.65 7.41 9.87
CA LEU A 109 7.51 7.92 8.51
C LEU A 109 8.51 9.04 8.20
N GLN A 110 8.75 9.97 9.13
CA GLN A 110 9.76 11.02 8.98
C GLN A 110 11.17 10.43 8.80
N ASN A 111 11.55 9.46 9.65
CA ASN A 111 12.85 8.80 9.57
C ASN A 111 13.07 8.04 8.25
N HIS A 112 12.00 7.66 7.55
CA HIS A 112 12.05 6.99 6.25
C HIS A 112 11.74 7.93 5.07
N SER A 113 11.67 9.26 5.29
CA SER A 113 11.33 10.25 4.25
C SER A 113 9.97 10.01 3.57
N LEU A 114 9.01 9.47 4.33
CA LEU A 114 7.66 9.08 3.88
C LEU A 114 6.54 9.89 4.54
N ALA A 115 6.85 10.86 5.41
CA ALA A 115 5.82 11.70 6.04
C ALA A 115 4.91 12.36 4.99
N ALA A 116 3.60 12.28 5.21
CA ALA A 116 2.58 12.83 4.31
C ALA A 116 2.77 14.35 4.13
N GLN A 117 2.67 14.79 2.88
CA GLN A 117 2.92 16.17 2.44
C GLN A 117 1.67 16.81 1.84
N HIS A 118 0.77 16.02 1.27
CA HIS A 118 -0.44 16.54 0.65
C HIS A 118 -1.42 17.04 1.74
N GLN A 119 -2.09 18.18 1.51
CA GLN A 119 -3.08 18.76 2.43
C GLN A 119 -4.42 19.10 1.76
N GLY A 120 -4.53 18.94 0.45
CA GLY A 120 -5.73 19.25 -0.31
C GLY A 120 -6.78 18.14 -0.28
N GLN A 121 -7.93 18.45 -0.90
CA GLN A 121 -9.00 17.49 -1.18
C GLN A 121 -8.80 16.75 -2.52
N GLN A 122 -7.79 17.16 -3.29
CA GLN A 122 -7.47 16.54 -4.57
C GLN A 122 -6.65 15.26 -4.35
N LEU A 123 -6.73 14.34 -5.31
CA LEU A 123 -6.04 13.04 -5.26
C LEU A 123 -4.84 13.01 -6.21
N ASP A 124 -4.26 14.17 -6.52
CA ASP A 124 -3.15 14.36 -7.47
C ASP A 124 -1.86 13.62 -7.07
N PHE A 125 -1.70 13.28 -5.79
CA PHE A 125 -0.60 12.45 -5.29
C PHE A 125 -0.66 10.99 -5.76
N VAL A 126 -1.82 10.51 -6.22
CA VAL A 126 -1.94 9.23 -6.91
C VAL A 126 -1.49 9.44 -8.35
N MET A 127 -0.45 8.74 -8.82
CA MET A 127 0.05 8.86 -10.19
C MET A 127 -0.53 7.80 -11.13
#